data_AF-A0A964BBQ1-F1
#
_entry.id   AF-A0A964BBQ1-F1
#
_cell.length_a   1.000
_cell.length_b   1.000
_cell.length_c   1.000
_cell.angle_alpha   90.00
_cell.angle_beta   90.00
_cell.angle_gamma   90.00
#
_symmetry.space_group_name_H-M   'P 1'
#
loop_
_entity.id
_entity.type
_entity.pdbx_description
1 polymer ?
#
loop_
_entity_poly.entity_id
_entity_poly.type
_entity_poly.pdbx_seq_one_letter_code
_entity_poly.pdbx_strand_id
1 'polypeptide(L)'
;PLAWLPIVTMVVSALYLNPSDLFPKSLVISAITVTLCSLWPTLINTALGVASVDKDLVNVSKVLRLPTSTTIRKVILPSALPLIFTGLRLSLGVGWMVLIAAEMLAQNPGLGKFVWDEFQNGSSDSLARIIVAVLTIGIIGFLLDRLMLALQTAFTYSPTR
;
A
#
# COMPACT_ATOMS: atom_id res chain seq x y z
N PRO A 1 4.77 -11.06 -1.62
CA PRO A 1 4.88 -12.02 -0.48
C PRO A 1 6.23 -11.83 0.21
N LEU A 2 6.30 -11.94 1.55
CA LEU A 2 7.52 -11.66 2.33
C LEU A 2 8.74 -12.50 1.88
N ALA A 3 8.50 -13.65 1.24
CA ALA A 3 9.54 -14.49 0.64
C ALA A 3 10.41 -13.79 -0.42
N TRP A 4 9.97 -12.65 -0.97
CA TRP A 4 10.75 -11.90 -1.96
C TRP A 4 11.81 -10.99 -1.33
N LEU A 5 11.74 -10.77 -0.02
CA LEU A 5 12.64 -9.88 0.71
C LEU A 5 14.13 -10.25 0.48
N PRO A 6 14.59 -11.53 0.58
CA PRO A 6 15.99 -11.88 0.35
C PRO A 6 16.48 -11.58 -1.07
N ILE A 7 15.58 -11.71 -2.07
CA ILE A 7 15.90 -11.40 -3.46
C ILE A 7 16.02 -9.88 -3.61
N VAL A 8 15.08 -9.12 -3.04
CA VAL A 8 15.10 -7.65 -3.09
C VAL A 8 16.34 -7.11 -2.37
N THR A 9 16.69 -7.61 -1.18
CA THR A 9 17.89 -7.19 -0.46
C THR A 9 19.15 -7.48 -1.26
N MET A 10 19.26 -8.68 -1.86
CA MET A 10 20.40 -9.05 -2.68
C MET A 10 20.53 -8.15 -3.92
N VAL A 11 19.43 -7.92 -4.64
CA VAL A 11 19.42 -7.08 -5.85
C VAL A 11 19.72 -5.63 -5.53
N VAL A 12 19.11 -5.06 -4.50
CA VAL A 12 19.37 -3.66 -4.10
C VAL A 12 20.79 -3.51 -3.58
N SER A 13 21.32 -4.47 -2.83
CA SER A 13 22.71 -4.44 -2.36
C SER A 13 23.70 -4.50 -3.54
N ALA A 14 23.39 -5.27 -4.59
CA ALA A 14 24.22 -5.38 -5.78
C ALA A 14 24.14 -4.16 -6.72
N LEU A 15 22.95 -3.57 -6.88
CA LEU A 15 22.71 -2.48 -7.83
C LEU A 15 22.89 -1.09 -7.21
N TYR A 16 22.72 -0.95 -5.90
CA TYR A 16 22.74 0.34 -5.20
C TYR A 16 24.03 0.54 -4.40
N LEU A 17 25.10 0.80 -5.15
CA LEU A 17 26.47 0.91 -4.63
C LEU A 17 26.76 2.26 -3.95
N ASN A 18 26.16 3.35 -4.45
CA ASN A 18 26.32 4.72 -3.92
C ASN A 18 25.02 5.21 -3.25
N PRO A 19 24.81 4.95 -1.95
CA PRO A 19 23.68 5.53 -1.24
C PRO A 19 23.87 7.04 -1.11
N SER A 20 22.88 7.81 -1.56
CA SER A 20 22.80 9.24 -1.25
C SER A 20 22.12 9.43 0.10
N ASP A 21 22.46 10.49 0.85
CA ASP A 21 21.85 10.80 2.16
C ASP A 21 20.32 10.93 2.09
N LEU A 22 19.79 11.29 0.91
CA LEU A 22 18.35 11.39 0.64
C LEU A 22 17.67 10.02 0.40
N PHE A 23 18.40 8.99 -0.01
CA PHE A 23 17.86 7.67 -0.31
C PHE A 23 18.72 6.57 0.34
N PRO A 24 18.55 6.34 1.66
CA PRO A 24 19.26 5.27 2.34
C PRO A 24 18.85 3.90 1.80
N LYS A 25 19.78 2.93 1.82
CA LYS A 25 19.57 1.57 1.29
C LYS A 25 18.36 0.89 1.93
N SER A 26 18.12 1.11 3.23
CA SER A 26 16.99 0.58 3.97
C SER A 26 15.63 1.04 3.43
N LEU A 27 15.54 2.31 3.02
CA LEU A 27 14.33 2.89 2.42
C LEU A 27 14.06 2.25 1.05
N VAL A 28 15.10 2.06 0.24
CA VAL A 28 14.94 1.45 -1.08
C VAL A 28 14.50 -0.02 -0.97
N ILE A 29 15.11 -0.79 -0.06
CA ILE A 29 14.76 -2.20 0.18
C ILE A 29 13.31 -2.33 0.66
N SER A 30 12.91 -1.54 1.65
CA SER A 30 11.55 -1.58 2.21
C SER A 30 10.53 -1.13 1.17
N ALA A 31 10.77 -0.02 0.46
CA ALA A 31 9.88 0.49 -0.57
C ALA A 31 9.66 -0.52 -1.70
N ILE A 32 10.71 -1.16 -2.21
CA ILE A 32 10.60 -2.18 -3.26
C ILE A 32 9.85 -3.40 -2.72
N THR A 33 10.21 -3.90 -1.54
CA THR A 33 9.56 -5.08 -0.94
C THR A 33 8.06 -4.86 -0.74
N VAL A 34 7.67 -3.68 -0.22
CA VAL A 34 6.28 -3.31 0.01
C VAL A 34 5.54 -3.16 -1.31
N THR A 35 6.15 -2.49 -2.30
CA THR A 35 5.55 -2.33 -3.64
C THR A 35 5.29 -3.68 -4.30
N LEU A 36 6.26 -4.59 -4.29
CA LEU A 36 6.08 -5.94 -4.87
C LEU A 36 5.05 -6.76 -4.10
N CYS A 37 4.88 -6.53 -2.80
CA CYS A 37 3.85 -7.20 -1.99
C CYS A 37 2.45 -6.62 -2.18
N SER A 38 2.31 -5.30 -2.34
CA SER A 38 1.02 -4.63 -2.52
C SER A 38 0.55 -4.63 -3.99
N LEU A 39 1.43 -4.93 -4.94
CA LEU A 39 1.09 -5.00 -6.37
C LEU A 39 0.01 -6.04 -6.67
N TRP A 40 0.08 -7.23 -6.08
CA TRP A 40 -0.93 -8.27 -6.34
C TRP A 40 -2.31 -7.90 -5.77
N PRO A 41 -2.44 -7.49 -4.49
CA PRO A 41 -3.71 -7.00 -3.96
C PRO A 41 -4.25 -5.81 -4.73
N THR A 42 -3.43 -4.81 -5.07
CA THR A 42 -3.89 -3.65 -5.85
C THR A 42 -4.43 -4.06 -7.21
N LEU A 43 -3.71 -4.92 -7.94
CA LEU A 43 -4.12 -5.39 -9.26
C LEU A 43 -5.43 -6.17 -9.20
N ILE A 44 -5.54 -7.12 -8.26
CA ILE A 44 -6.75 -7.95 -8.10
C ILE A 44 -7.95 -7.07 -7.72
N ASN A 45 -7.79 -6.17 -6.74
CA ASN A 45 -8.88 -5.29 -6.32
C ASN A 45 -9.28 -4.29 -7.42
N THR A 46 -8.33 -3.81 -8.22
CA THR A 46 -8.62 -2.93 -9.37
C THR A 46 -9.37 -3.70 -10.47
N ALA A 47 -8.95 -4.92 -10.78
CA ALA A 47 -9.63 -5.77 -11.75
C ALA A 47 -11.07 -6.11 -11.32
N LEU A 48 -11.27 -6.43 -10.04
CA LEU A 48 -12.60 -6.64 -9.46
C LEU A 48 -13.44 -5.36 -9.48
N GLY A 49 -12.84 -4.20 -9.19
CA GLY A 49 -13.51 -2.90 -9.28
C GLY A 49 -14.02 -2.59 -10.68
N VAL A 50 -13.21 -2.83 -11.71
CA VAL A 50 -13.62 -2.66 -13.12
C VAL A 50 -14.67 -3.71 -13.54
N ALA A 51 -14.53 -4.95 -13.08
CA ALA A 51 -15.50 -6.02 -13.38
C ALA A 51 -16.86 -5.82 -12.70
N SER A 52 -16.92 -5.07 -11.59
CA SER A 52 -18.16 -4.77 -10.87
C SER A 52 -19.01 -3.66 -11.50
N VAL A 53 -18.52 -3.00 -12.56
CA VAL A 53 -19.28 -1.95 -13.26
C VAL A 53 -20.53 -2.54 -13.90
N ASP A 54 -21.67 -1.89 -13.69
CA ASP A 54 -22.96 -2.35 -14.20
C ASP A 54 -22.94 -2.53 -15.71
N LYS A 55 -23.42 -3.71 -16.14
CA LYS A 55 -23.54 -4.06 -17.56
C LYS A 55 -24.47 -3.10 -18.30
N ASP A 56 -25.39 -2.45 -17.59
CA ASP A 56 -26.31 -1.46 -18.16
C ASP A 56 -25.58 -0.19 -18.59
N LEU A 57 -24.62 0.30 -17.82
CA LEU A 57 -23.77 1.45 -18.21
C LEU A 57 -22.95 1.13 -19.46
N VAL A 58 -22.44 -0.10 -19.56
CA VAL A 58 -21.73 -0.59 -20.75
C VAL A 58 -22.68 -0.71 -21.94
N ASN A 59 -23.89 -1.23 -21.76
CA ASN A 59 -24.88 -1.35 -22.82
C ASN A 59 -25.36 0.01 -23.33
N VAL A 60 -25.62 0.99 -22.45
CA VAL A 60 -25.98 2.35 -22.83
C VAL A 60 -24.89 3.00 -23.70
N SER A 61 -23.62 2.82 -23.34
CA SER A 61 -22.50 3.31 -24.14
C SER A 61 -22.42 2.68 -25.54
N LYS A 62 -22.83 1.42 -25.65
CA LYS A 62 -22.88 0.65 -26.90
C LYS A 62 -24.04 1.09 -27.79
N VAL A 63 -25.20 1.40 -27.19
CA VAL A 63 -26.37 1.98 -27.89
C VAL A 63 -26.04 3.37 -28.45
N LEU A 64 -25.31 4.19 -27.69
CA LEU A 64 -24.84 5.51 -28.11
C LEU A 64 -23.66 5.47 -29.11
N ARG A 65 -23.19 4.28 -29.52
CA ARG A 65 -22.04 4.08 -30.43
C ARG A 65 -20.80 4.89 -30.04
N LEU A 66 -20.52 4.99 -28.74
CA LEU A 66 -19.35 5.71 -28.26
C LEU A 66 -18.06 4.90 -28.53
N PRO A 67 -16.94 5.57 -28.88
CA PRO A 67 -15.65 4.89 -29.02
C PRO A 67 -15.17 4.37 -27.67
N THR A 68 -14.53 3.19 -27.67
CA THR A 68 -14.09 2.45 -26.46
C THR A 68 -13.25 3.30 -25.50
N SER A 69 -12.37 4.16 -26.00
CA SER A 69 -11.59 5.08 -25.15
C SER A 69 -12.45 6.10 -24.38
N THR A 70 -13.56 6.55 -24.98
CA THR A 70 -14.50 7.48 -24.35
C THR A 70 -15.38 6.75 -23.33
N THR A 71 -15.84 5.54 -23.64
CA THR A 71 -16.57 4.69 -22.70
C THR A 71 -15.73 4.41 -21.45
N ILE A 72 -14.45 4.04 -21.61
CA ILE A 72 -13.56 3.77 -20.48
C ILE A 72 -13.41 5.02 -19.60
N ARG A 73 -13.08 6.18 -20.17
CA ARG A 73 -12.78 7.39 -19.39
C ARG A 73 -14.01 8.08 -18.78
N LYS A 74 -15.15 8.09 -19.48
CA LYS A 74 -16.35 8.85 -19.05
C LYS A 74 -17.44 8.00 -18.39
N VAL A 75 -17.43 6.69 -18.56
CA VAL A 75 -18.47 5.80 -18.02
C VAL A 75 -17.88 4.84 -16.99
N ILE A 76 -16.88 4.07 -17.40
CA ILE A 76 -16.31 2.99 -16.57
C ILE A 76 -15.45 3.57 -15.44
N LEU A 77 -14.55 4.52 -15.74
CA LEU A 77 -13.65 5.12 -14.75
C LEU A 77 -14.42 5.79 -13.59
N PRO A 78 -15.37 6.73 -13.80
CA PRO A 78 -16.08 7.36 -12.69
C PRO A 78 -16.90 6.36 -11.86
N SER A 79 -17.49 5.35 -12.49
CA SER A 79 -18.28 4.35 -11.78
C SER A 79 -17.43 3.35 -10.98
N ALA A 80 -16.21 3.04 -11.46
CA ALA A 80 -15.28 2.14 -10.79
C ALA A 80 -14.37 2.84 -9.77
N LEU A 81 -14.20 4.17 -9.85
CA LEU A 81 -13.32 4.95 -8.97
C LEU A 81 -13.57 4.66 -7.47
N PRO A 82 -14.81 4.63 -6.95
CA PRO A 82 -15.06 4.33 -5.53
C PRO A 82 -14.54 2.95 -5.14
N LEU A 83 -14.76 1.93 -5.98
CA LEU A 83 -14.27 0.57 -5.74
C LEU A 83 -12.75 0.48 -5.85
N ILE A 84 -12.13 1.17 -6.81
CA ILE A 84 -10.68 1.25 -6.93
C ILE A 84 -10.06 1.84 -5.66
N PHE A 85 -10.65 2.93 -5.12
CA PHE A 85 -10.17 3.53 -3.87
C PHE A 85 -10.35 2.59 -2.65
N THR A 86 -11.45 1.83 -2.58
CA THR A 86 -11.59 0.80 -1.53
C THR A 86 -10.54 -0.29 -1.64
N GLY A 87 -10.22 -0.73 -2.86
CA GLY A 87 -9.16 -1.69 -3.14
C GLY A 87 -7.78 -1.15 -2.77
N LEU A 88 -7.52 0.11 -3.09
CA LEU A 88 -6.27 0.77 -2.76
C LEU A 88 -6.11 0.92 -1.24
N ARG A 89 -7.18 1.26 -0.52
CA ARG A 89 -7.20 1.28 0.95
C ARG A 89 -6.83 -0.06 1.56
N LEU A 90 -7.48 -1.14 1.09
CA LEU A 90 -7.17 -2.49 1.57
C LEU A 90 -5.70 -2.85 1.32
N SER A 91 -5.19 -2.52 0.12
CA SER A 91 -3.81 -2.77 -0.25
C SER A 91 -2.79 -1.95 0.56
N LEU A 92 -3.13 -0.72 0.96
CA LEU A 92 -2.32 0.13 1.83
C LEU A 92 -2.23 -0.47 3.23
N GLY A 93 -3.35 -0.95 3.78
CA GLY A 93 -3.37 -1.62 5.08
C GLY A 93 -2.51 -2.89 5.10
N VAL A 94 -2.62 -3.72 4.07
CA VAL A 94 -1.75 -4.91 3.91
C VAL A 94 -0.29 -4.50 3.69
N GLY A 95 -0.04 -3.47 2.88
CA GLY A 95 1.30 -2.94 2.63
C GLY A 95 1.98 -2.42 3.89
N TRP A 96 1.25 -1.72 4.76
CA TRP A 96 1.73 -1.25 6.07
C TRP A 96 2.17 -2.41 6.98
N MET A 97 1.35 -3.46 7.08
CA MET A 97 1.71 -4.65 7.87
C MET A 97 2.96 -5.35 7.32
N VAL A 98 3.05 -5.46 5.99
CA VAL A 98 4.20 -6.07 5.32
C VAL A 98 5.47 -5.22 5.49
N LEU A 99 5.36 -3.89 5.48
CA LEU A 99 6.49 -2.98 5.71
C LEU A 99 7.13 -3.25 7.07
N ILE A 100 6.33 -3.31 8.13
CA ILE A 100 6.83 -3.55 9.49
C ILE A 100 7.50 -4.93 9.57
N ALA A 101 6.86 -5.96 9.03
CA ALA A 101 7.43 -7.31 8.99
C ALA A 101 8.75 -7.35 8.19
N ALA A 102 8.84 -6.58 7.12
CA ALA A 102 10.07 -6.47 6.32
C ALA A 102 11.20 -5.77 7.09
N GLU A 103 10.90 -4.70 7.84
CA GLU A 103 11.89 -4.04 8.70
C GLU A 103 12.41 -4.98 9.80
N MET A 104 11.53 -5.78 10.40
CA MET A 104 11.90 -6.79 11.41
C MET A 104 12.85 -7.85 10.84
N LEU A 105 12.53 -8.41 9.66
CA LEU A 105 13.30 -9.50 9.08
C LEU A 105 14.60 -9.04 8.41
N ALA A 106 14.59 -7.88 7.75
CA ALA A 106 15.77 -7.37 7.05
C ALA A 106 16.81 -6.74 7.98
N GLN A 107 16.49 -6.56 9.27
CA GLN A 107 17.32 -5.84 10.24
C GLN A 107 17.69 -4.42 9.77
N ASN A 108 16.86 -3.84 8.90
CA ASN A 108 17.04 -2.49 8.41
C ASN A 108 16.62 -1.50 9.51
N PRO A 109 17.30 -0.34 9.64
CA PRO A 109 16.89 0.69 10.59
C PRO A 109 15.44 1.12 10.32
N GLY A 110 14.58 0.96 11.32
CA GLY A 110 13.13 1.18 11.23
C GLY A 110 12.41 0.85 12.55
N LEU A 111 11.09 1.10 12.60
CA LEU A 111 10.28 0.85 13.80
C LEU A 111 10.16 -0.65 14.08
N GLY A 112 10.06 -1.48 13.04
CA GLY A 112 10.01 -2.94 13.18
C GLY A 112 11.29 -3.49 13.81
N LYS A 113 12.45 -3.01 13.37
CA LYS A 113 13.75 -3.42 13.92
C LYS A 113 13.94 -2.97 15.37
N PHE A 114 13.44 -1.78 15.73
CA PHE A 114 13.45 -1.32 17.12
C PHE A 114 12.63 -2.25 18.04
N VAL A 115 11.42 -2.65 17.62
CA VAL A 115 10.60 -3.61 18.37
C VAL A 115 11.32 -4.96 18.50
N TRP A 116 11.95 -5.42 17.42
CA TRP A 116 12.68 -6.69 17.40
C TRP A 116 13.90 -6.71 18.32
N ASP A 117 14.70 -5.64 18.30
CA ASP A 117 15.88 -5.49 19.15
C ASP A 117 15.50 -5.48 20.63
N GLU A 118 14.49 -4.68 20.99
CA GLU A 118 13.99 -4.59 22.37
C GLU A 118 13.39 -5.95 22.80
N PHE A 119 12.67 -6.65 21.93
CA PHE A 119 12.15 -7.99 22.23
C PHE A 119 13.25 -9.00 22.57
N GLN A 120 14.37 -8.98 21.82
CA GLN A 120 15.52 -9.85 22.06
C GLN A 120 16.30 -9.48 23.34
N ASN A 121 16.24 -8.22 23.76
CA ASN A 121 17.00 -7.71 24.90
C ASN A 121 16.38 -8.08 26.27
N GLY A 122 15.12 -8.53 26.30
CA GLY A 122 14.49 -9.26 27.41
C GLY A 122 14.39 -8.56 28.78
N SER A 123 14.79 -7.30 28.90
CA SER A 123 14.82 -6.54 30.15
C SER A 123 13.48 -5.87 30.46
N SER A 124 13.13 -5.66 31.73
CA SER A 124 11.85 -5.06 32.13
C SER A 124 11.62 -3.64 31.58
N ASP A 125 12.68 -2.84 31.43
CA ASP A 125 12.61 -1.52 30.78
C ASP A 125 12.36 -1.60 29.26
N SER A 126 12.71 -2.74 28.66
CA SER A 126 12.55 -3.00 27.24
C SER A 126 11.08 -3.26 26.87
N LEU A 127 10.33 -3.92 27.76
CA LEU A 127 8.89 -4.14 27.59
C LEU A 127 8.10 -2.83 27.52
N ALA A 128 8.46 -1.84 28.34
CA ALA A 128 7.84 -0.52 28.29
C ALA A 128 8.08 0.17 26.93
N ARG A 129 9.29 0.05 26.38
CA ARG A 129 9.64 0.62 25.06
C ARG A 129 8.93 -0.10 23.91
N ILE A 130 8.78 -1.42 23.98
CA ILE A 130 8.01 -2.20 23.00
C ILE A 130 6.56 -1.72 22.96
N ILE A 131 5.92 -1.52 24.11
CA ILE A 131 4.53 -1.03 24.17
C ILE A 131 4.40 0.33 23.50
N VAL A 132 5.33 1.25 23.76
CA VAL A 132 5.33 2.57 23.11
C VAL A 132 5.52 2.43 21.59
N ALA A 133 6.43 1.57 21.13
CA ALA A 133 6.67 1.34 19.71
C ALA A 133 5.47 0.68 18.99
N VAL A 134 4.79 -0.29 19.62
CA VAL A 134 3.57 -0.88 19.07
C VAL A 134 2.45 0.14 18.99
N LEU A 135 2.33 1.02 20.00
CA LEU A 135 1.33 2.08 20.02
C LEU A 135 1.61 3.12 18.93
N THR A 136 2.86 3.53 18.71
CA THR A 136 3.21 4.44 17.61
C THR A 136 2.94 3.82 16.24
N ILE A 137 3.27 2.54 16.04
CA ILE A 137 2.94 1.79 14.82
C ILE A 137 1.42 1.77 14.59
N GLY A 138 0.64 1.50 15.63
CA GLY A 138 -0.83 1.49 15.57
C GLY A 138 -1.41 2.87 15.21
N ILE A 139 -0.88 3.94 15.81
CA ILE A 139 -1.29 5.31 15.51
C ILE A 139 -0.97 5.66 14.05
N ILE A 140 0.23 5.35 13.55
CA ILE A 140 0.61 5.65 12.17
C ILE A 140 -0.27 4.86 11.19
N GLY A 141 -0.51 3.57 11.46
CA GLY A 141 -1.42 2.76 10.65
C GLY A 141 -2.84 3.33 10.61
N PHE A 142 -3.36 3.79 11.75
CA PHE A 142 -4.66 4.46 11.83
C PHE A 142 -4.67 5.78 11.07
N LEU A 143 -3.60 6.58 11.14
CA LEU A 143 -3.45 7.84 10.44
C LEU A 143 -3.41 7.65 8.92
N LEU A 144 -2.68 6.63 8.45
CA LEU A 144 -2.63 6.25 7.03
C LEU A 144 -4.01 5.83 6.52
N ASP A 145 -4.75 5.03 7.29
CA ASP A 145 -6.12 4.63 6.94
C ASP A 145 -7.06 5.85 6.88
N ARG A 146 -6.95 6.76 7.86
CA ARG A 146 -7.73 8.01 7.92
C ARG A 146 -7.42 8.93 6.74
N LEU A 147 -6.15 9.06 6.36
CA LEU A 147 -5.71 9.86 5.23
C LEU A 147 -6.25 9.28 3.92
N MET A 148 -6.23 7.96 3.78
CA MET A 148 -6.80 7.29 2.61
C MET A 148 -8.33 7.47 2.52
N LEU A 149 -9.03 7.42 3.66
CA LEU A 149 -10.45 7.76 3.74
C LEU A 149 -10.74 9.21 3.37
N ALA A 150 -9.89 10.15 3.82
CA ALA A 150 -9.99 11.56 3.45
C ALA A 150 -9.78 11.76 1.93
N LEU A 151 -8.82 11.05 1.33
CA LEU A 151 -8.63 11.05 -0.12
C LEU A 151 -9.83 10.44 -0.84
N GLN A 152 -10.34 9.30 -0.37
CA GLN A 152 -11.51 8.66 -0.96
C GLN A 152 -12.72 9.59 -0.94
N THR A 153 -12.98 10.26 0.19
CA THR A 153 -14.09 11.21 0.30
C THR A 153 -13.86 12.46 -0.55
N ALA A 154 -12.64 12.98 -0.63
CA ALA A 154 -12.33 14.12 -1.49
C ALA A 154 -12.54 13.83 -3.00
N PHE A 155 -12.16 12.64 -3.47
CA PHE A 155 -12.33 12.24 -4.87
C PHE A 155 -13.72 11.67 -5.20
N THR A 156 -14.41 11.06 -4.23
CA THR A 156 -15.78 10.55 -4.39
C THR A 156 -16.81 11.67 -4.25
N TYR A 157 -16.46 12.78 -3.59
CA TYR A 157 -17.21 14.04 -3.69
C TYR A 157 -16.95 14.69 -5.07
N SER A 158 -17.32 13.98 -6.13
CA SER A 158 -17.62 14.60 -7.41
C SER A 158 -19.09 15.02 -7.33
N PRO A 159 -19.39 16.32 -7.16
CA PRO A 159 -20.74 16.82 -7.10
C PRO A 159 -21.34 16.73 -8.52
N THR A 160 -21.94 15.59 -8.87
CA THR A 160 -22.94 15.56 -9.94
C THR A 160 -24.26 16.01 -9.32
N ARG A 161 -24.42 17.34 -9.29
CA ARG A 161 -25.73 17.96 -9.42
C ARG A 161 -25.99 18.21 -10.90
#